data_AF-A0A060CEX7-F1
#
_entry.id   AF-A0A060CEX7-F1
#
_cell.length_a   1.000
_cell.length_b   1.000
_cell.length_c   1.000
_cell.angle_alpha   90.00
_cell.angle_beta   90.00
_cell.angle_gamma   90.00
#
_symmetry.space_group_name_H-M   'P 1'
#
loop_
_entity.id
_entity.type
_entity.pdbx_description
1 polymer ?
#
loop_
_entity_poly.entity_id
_entity_poly.type
_entity_poly.pdbx_seq_one_letter_code
_entity_poly.pdbx_strand_id
1 'polypeptide(L)'
;ACNSYTSIRPLSLIHYWLTAAYDSPKTYKKGLLIKAFAPDIDKDHYLAISGNQKALGNWNTEEAVIMGNVNFPEWQVEIDASEIDYPLEYKFVLYKKKEQRVVAWENN
;
A
#
# COMPACT_ATOMS: atom_id res chain seq x y z
N ALA A 1 -35.31 -31.16 -23.15
CA ALA A 1 -33.99 -30.82 -23.71
C ALA A 1 -33.72 -29.36 -23.35
N CYS A 2 -32.62 -28.93 -22.74
CA CYS A 2 -31.24 -29.33 -23.03
C CYS A 2 -30.31 -29.16 -21.79
N ASN A 3 -29.72 -30.28 -21.40
CA ASN A 3 -28.38 -30.58 -20.88
C ASN A 3 -27.65 -29.69 -19.86
N SER A 4 -27.46 -30.33 -18.71
CA SER A 4 -26.33 -30.32 -17.77
C SER A 4 -24.93 -30.15 -18.37
N TYR A 5 -24.08 -29.34 -17.74
CA TYR A 5 -22.64 -29.62 -17.60
C TYR A 5 -22.12 -29.08 -16.26
N THR A 6 -21.95 -29.99 -15.31
CA THR A 6 -21.04 -29.83 -14.17
C THR A 6 -19.62 -29.65 -14.72
N SER A 7 -19.16 -28.40 -14.81
CA SER A 7 -17.76 -28.10 -15.09
C SER A 7 -16.99 -28.11 -13.79
N ILE A 8 -16.36 -29.24 -13.49
CA ILE A 8 -15.34 -29.34 -12.44
C ILE A 8 -14.18 -28.45 -12.90
N ARG A 9 -14.03 -27.28 -12.29
CA ARG A 9 -12.98 -26.32 -12.67
C ARG A 9 -11.63 -26.78 -12.09
N PRO A 10 -10.53 -26.71 -12.85
CA PRO A 10 -9.20 -27.08 -12.37
C PRO A 10 -8.79 -26.25 -11.14
N LEU A 11 -8.23 -26.91 -10.12
CA LEU A 11 -7.69 -26.27 -8.90
C LEU A 11 -6.62 -25.20 -9.21
N SER A 12 -5.96 -25.27 -10.37
CA SER A 12 -4.95 -24.28 -10.80
C SER A 12 -5.52 -22.89 -11.07
N LEU A 13 -6.81 -22.79 -11.43
CA LEU A 13 -7.46 -21.50 -11.69
C LEU A 13 -7.92 -20.81 -10.41
N ILE A 14 -8.15 -21.55 -9.32
CA ILE A 14 -8.57 -20.97 -8.03
C ILE A 14 -7.46 -20.11 -7.44
N HIS A 15 -6.19 -20.50 -7.63
CA HIS A 15 -5.04 -19.71 -7.18
C HIS A 15 -4.86 -18.40 -7.97
N TYR A 16 -5.29 -18.35 -9.23
CA TYR A 16 -5.19 -17.16 -10.08
C TYR A 16 -6.24 -16.08 -9.72
N TRP A 17 -7.45 -16.47 -9.33
CA TRP A 17 -8.48 -15.51 -8.92
C TRP A 17 -8.33 -15.03 -7.47
N LEU A 18 -7.69 -15.80 -6.58
CA LEU A 18 -7.37 -15.36 -5.21
C LEU A 18 -6.25 -14.32 -5.16
N THR A 19 -5.35 -14.31 -6.16
CA THR A 19 -4.29 -13.29 -6.30
C THR A 19 -4.73 -12.08 -7.13
N ALA A 20 -5.81 -12.16 -7.92
CA ALA A 20 -6.38 -11.00 -8.61
C ALA A 20 -7.11 -10.01 -7.68
N ALA A 21 -7.28 -10.35 -6.40
CA ALA A 21 -7.61 -9.39 -5.34
C ALA A 21 -6.38 -8.60 -4.84
N TYR A 22 -5.21 -8.77 -5.48
CA TYR A 22 -4.09 -7.84 -5.38
C TYR A 22 -4.54 -6.54 -6.04
N ASP A 23 -4.93 -5.59 -5.17
CA ASP A 23 -5.40 -4.23 -5.44
C ASP A 23 -5.03 -3.77 -6.85
N SER A 24 -6.01 -3.73 -7.75
CA SER A 24 -5.79 -3.16 -9.08
C SER A 24 -5.21 -1.77 -8.90
N PRO A 25 -4.20 -1.33 -9.69
CA PRO A 25 -3.57 -0.04 -9.48
C PRO A 25 -4.64 1.05 -9.37
N LYS A 26 -4.78 1.65 -8.18
CA LYS A 26 -5.77 2.69 -7.95
C LYS A 26 -5.41 3.86 -8.85
N THR A 27 -6.17 4.04 -9.92
CA THR A 27 -5.96 5.14 -10.86
C THR A 27 -6.72 6.35 -10.32
N TYR A 28 -6.00 7.38 -9.89
CA TYR A 28 -6.61 8.62 -9.42
C TYR A 28 -6.78 9.59 -10.58
N LYS A 29 -7.89 10.35 -10.59
CA LYS A 29 -8.07 11.44 -11.56
C LYS A 29 -7.04 12.56 -11.35
N LYS A 30 -6.61 12.74 -10.11
CA LYS A 30 -5.50 13.62 -9.69
C LYS A 30 -4.72 12.87 -8.60
N GLY A 31 -3.55 12.34 -8.95
CA GLY A 31 -2.69 11.64 -8.00
C GLY A 31 -1.61 12.54 -7.44
N LEU A 32 -1.37 12.47 -6.13
CA LEU A 32 -0.15 12.94 -5.49
C LEU A 32 0.78 11.74 -5.29
N LEU A 33 1.86 11.70 -6.07
CA LEU A 33 2.90 10.67 -5.94
C LEU A 33 3.97 11.14 -4.96
N ILE A 34 4.11 10.44 -3.83
CA ILE A 34 5.18 10.65 -2.86
C ILE A 34 6.23 9.58 -3.08
N LYS A 35 7.48 10.03 -3.27
CA LYS A 35 8.65 9.17 -3.46
C LYS A 35 9.67 9.40 -2.37
N ALA A 36 10.29 8.33 -1.90
CA ALA A 36 11.40 8.38 -0.97
C ALA A 36 12.50 7.42 -1.42
N PHE A 37 13.74 7.89 -1.44
CA PHE A 37 14.90 7.04 -1.66
C PHE A 37 15.37 6.51 -0.30
N ALA A 38 15.24 5.20 -0.08
CA ALA A 38 15.60 4.58 1.21
C ALA A 38 16.26 3.20 0.98
N PRO A 39 17.58 3.19 0.68
CA PRO A 39 18.32 1.97 0.37
C PRO A 39 18.62 1.11 1.61
N ASP A 40 18.63 1.73 2.81
CA ASP A 40 19.05 1.07 4.05
C ASP A 40 17.91 0.35 4.80
N ILE A 41 16.72 0.27 4.20
CA ILE A 41 15.60 -0.46 4.79
C ILE A 41 15.80 -1.95 4.58
N ASP A 42 15.88 -2.70 5.68
CA ASP A 42 16.07 -4.14 5.64
C ASP A 42 14.82 -4.91 5.21
N LYS A 43 15.00 -6.20 4.94
CA LYS A 43 13.96 -7.11 4.41
C LYS A 43 12.76 -7.32 5.35
N ASP A 44 12.90 -7.06 6.65
CA ASP A 44 11.85 -7.28 7.65
C ASP A 44 11.01 -6.03 7.88
N HIS A 45 11.38 -4.92 7.22
CA HIS A 45 10.68 -3.64 7.29
C HIS A 45 10.17 -3.17 5.92
N TYR A 46 9.17 -2.30 5.98
CA TYR A 46 8.73 -1.47 4.87
C TYR A 46 8.82 0.00 5.28
N LEU A 47 9.03 0.88 4.29
CA LEU A 47 8.72 2.28 4.47
C LEU A 47 7.21 2.47 4.40
N ALA A 48 6.66 3.23 5.34
CA ALA A 48 5.28 3.67 5.33
C ALA A 48 5.21 5.16 5.60
N ILE A 49 4.05 5.75 5.36
CA ILE A 49 3.75 7.16 5.59
C ILE A 49 2.55 7.30 6.52
N SER A 50 2.61 8.26 7.44
CA SER A 50 1.47 8.68 8.25
C SER A 50 1.42 10.20 8.30
N GLY A 51 0.23 10.78 8.33
CA GLY A 51 0.06 12.22 8.21
C GLY A 51 -1.28 12.72 8.69
N ASN A 52 -1.50 14.03 8.58
CA ASN A 52 -2.70 14.70 9.09
C ASN A 52 -3.97 14.42 8.28
N GLN A 53 -3.84 13.78 7.11
CA GLN A 53 -4.96 13.46 6.23
C GLN A 53 -5.55 12.10 6.56
N LYS A 54 -6.85 11.92 6.31
CA LYS A 54 -7.51 10.62 6.39
C LYS A 54 -6.88 9.60 5.45
N ALA A 55 -6.51 10.03 4.24
CA ALA A 55 -5.81 9.19 3.28
C ALA A 55 -4.39 8.77 3.74
N LEU A 56 -3.87 9.39 4.81
CA LEU A 56 -2.59 9.09 5.46
C LEU A 56 -2.76 8.57 6.90
N GLY A 57 -3.98 8.19 7.29
CA GLY A 57 -4.26 7.60 8.59
C GLY A 57 -4.37 8.58 9.76
N ASN A 58 -4.47 9.90 9.56
CA ASN A 58 -4.67 10.89 10.63
C ASN A 58 -3.68 10.76 11.82
N TRP A 59 -2.39 10.56 11.56
CA TRP A 59 -1.35 10.28 12.55
C TRP A 59 -1.56 8.99 13.39
N ASN A 60 -2.51 8.14 13.02
CA ASN A 60 -2.68 6.82 13.61
C ASN A 60 -1.69 5.84 12.97
N THR A 61 -0.83 5.26 13.80
CA THR A 61 0.18 4.28 13.37
C THR A 61 -0.41 2.97 12.84
N GLU A 62 -1.63 2.62 13.25
CA GLU A 62 -2.32 1.42 12.76
C GLU A 62 -2.89 1.62 11.34
N GLU A 63 -3.11 2.87 10.95
CA GLU A 63 -3.63 3.28 9.64
C GLU A 63 -2.53 3.85 8.73
N ALA A 64 -1.26 3.65 9.09
CA ALA A 64 -0.13 4.08 8.28
C ALA A 64 -0.16 3.38 6.90
N VAL A 65 0.11 4.14 5.85
CA VAL A 65 0.06 3.65 4.47
C VAL A 65 1.42 3.09 4.07
N ILE A 66 1.48 1.79 3.80
CA ILE A 66 2.69 1.12 3.36
C ILE A 66 3.05 1.55 1.94
N MET A 67 4.30 1.94 1.71
CA MET A 67 4.80 2.33 0.40
C MET A 67 5.26 1.10 -0.40
N GLY A 68 5.02 1.13 -1.71
CA GLY A 68 5.52 0.12 -2.64
C GLY A 68 6.98 0.33 -2.98
N ASN A 69 7.75 -0.75 -3.12
CA ASN A 69 9.18 -0.75 -3.43
C ASN A 69 9.52 -1.48 -4.73
N VAL A 70 8.61 -1.45 -5.72
CA VAL A 70 8.78 -2.12 -7.02
C VAL A 70 10.06 -1.66 -7.74
N ASN A 71 10.45 -0.40 -7.54
CA ASN A 71 11.65 0.23 -8.11
C ASN A 71 12.73 0.44 -7.03
N PHE A 72 12.90 -0.50 -6.10
CA PHE A 72 13.88 -0.39 -5.01
C PHE A 72 15.27 0.07 -5.53
N PRO A 73 15.93 1.06 -4.89
CA PRO A 73 15.65 1.64 -3.56
C PRO A 73 14.66 2.81 -3.52
N GLU A 74 13.90 3.07 -4.59
CA GLU A 74 12.80 4.03 -4.57
C GLU A 74 11.52 3.39 -3.99
N TRP A 75 11.01 4.03 -2.94
CA TRP A 75 9.73 3.74 -2.31
C TRP A 75 8.70 4.76 -2.79
N GLN A 76 7.49 4.30 -3.08
CA GLN A 76 6.44 5.17 -3.62
C GLN A 76 5.05 4.83 -3.10
N VAL A 77 4.24 5.87 -2.95
CA VAL A 77 2.80 5.78 -2.72
C VAL A 77 2.10 6.88 -3.49
N GLU A 78 0.96 6.54 -4.08
CA GLU A 78 0.10 7.48 -4.77
C GLU A 78 -1.20 7.67 -3.99
N ILE A 79 -1.54 8.93 -3.73
CA ILE A 79 -2.69 9.35 -2.93
C ILE A 79 -3.65 10.13 -3.83
N ASP A 80 -4.96 9.96 -3.64
CA ASP A 80 -5.94 10.79 -4.33
C ASP A 80 -5.83 12.24 -3.84
N ALA A 81 -5.37 13.14 -4.70
CA ALA A 81 -5.22 14.55 -4.37
C ALA A 81 -6.56 15.27 -4.18
N SER A 82 -7.69 14.66 -4.58
CA SER A 82 -9.02 15.20 -4.30
C SER A 82 -9.49 14.92 -2.86
N GLU A 83 -8.82 14.03 -2.13
CA GLU A 83 -9.08 13.72 -0.72
C GLU A 83 -8.15 14.48 0.24
N ILE A 84 -7.31 15.39 -0.26
CA ILE A 84 -6.33 16.13 0.53
C ILE A 84 -6.86 17.54 0.86
N ASP A 85 -6.89 17.85 2.15
CA ASP A 85 -7.14 19.18 2.68
C ASP A 85 -5.82 19.86 3.07
N TYR A 86 -5.53 21.04 2.52
CA TYR A 86 -4.27 21.73 2.80
C TYR A 86 -4.32 22.54 4.12
N PRO A 87 -3.23 22.57 4.91
CA PRO A 87 -1.89 22.08 4.59
C PRO A 87 -1.75 20.55 4.74
N LEU A 88 -0.99 19.95 3.83
CA LEU A 88 -0.61 18.54 3.89
C LEU A 88 0.63 18.39 4.77
N GLU A 89 0.50 17.60 5.84
CA GLU A 89 1.61 17.21 6.71
C GLU A 89 1.72 15.70 6.74
N TYR A 90 2.94 15.20 6.65
CA TYR A 90 3.22 13.77 6.73
C TYR A 90 4.61 13.52 7.29
N LYS A 91 4.81 12.29 7.76
CA LYS A 91 6.12 11.75 8.10
C LYS A 91 6.28 10.33 7.61
N PHE A 92 7.52 9.96 7.35
CA PHE A 92 7.89 8.56 7.12
C PHE A 92 7.98 7.79 8.43
N VAL A 93 7.58 6.52 8.36
CA VAL A 93 7.64 5.58 9.49
C VAL A 93 8.17 4.24 9.03
N LEU A 94 8.88 3.55 9.92
CA LEU A 94 9.36 2.20 9.69
C LEU A 94 8.29 1.21 10.14
N TYR A 95 7.81 0.40 9.21
CA TYR A 95 6.75 -0.58 9.44
C TYR A 95 7.32 -2.00 9.47
N LYS A 96 7.07 -2.76 10.53
CA LYS A 96 7.61 -4.11 10.71
C LYS A 96 6.64 -5.16 10.20
N LYS A 97 7.07 -5.94 9.20
CA LYS A 97 6.21 -6.88 8.44
C LYS A 97 5.55 -7.93 9.31
N LYS A 98 6.34 -8.55 10.19
CA LYS A 98 5.90 -9.67 11.03
C LYS A 98 4.93 -9.25 12.13
N GLU A 99 5.15 -8.07 12.71
CA GLU A 99 4.35 -7.55 13.82
C GLU A 99 3.19 -6.67 13.33
N GLN A 100 3.15 -6.38 12.03
CA GLN A 100 2.14 -5.54 11.37
C GLN A 100 1.93 -4.19 12.07
N ARG A 101 3.01 -3.55 12.50
CA ARG A 101 2.97 -2.27 13.23
C ARG A 101 4.13 -1.35 12.87
N VAL A 102 3.91 -0.07 13.13
CA VAL A 102 4.98 0.93 13.13
C VAL A 102 5.91 0.72 14.32
N VAL A 103 7.21 0.80 14.07
CA VAL A 103 8.26 0.61 15.09
C VAL A 103 9.12 1.86 15.31
N ALA A 104 9.17 2.77 14.34
CA ALA A 104 9.92 4.02 14.45
C ALA A 104 9.32 5.10 13.53
N TRP A 105 9.52 6.35 13.91
CA TRP A 105 9.28 7.53 13.07
C TRP A 105 10.61 8.02 12.49
N GLU A 106 10.57 8.72 11.36
CA GLU A 106 11.73 9.48 10.92
C GLU A 106 12.13 10.54 11.95
N ASN A 107 13.43 10.78 12.05
CA ASN A 107 13.98 11.83 12.93
C ASN A 107 14.09 13.14 12.13
N ASN A 108 13.80 14.26 12.80
CA ASN A 108 13.99 15.62 12.26
C ASN A 108 15.44 16.10 12.41
#